data_AF-A0A4D6LBB3-F1
#
_entry.id   AF-A0A4D6LBB3-F1
#
_cell.length_a   1.000
_cell.length_b   1.000
_cell.length_c   1.000
_cell.angle_alpha   90.00
_cell.angle_beta   90.00
_cell.angle_gamma   90.00
#
_symmetry.space_group_name_H-M   'P 1'
#
loop_
_entity.id
_entity.type
_entity.pdbx_description
1 polymer ?
#
loop_
_entity_poly.entity_id
_entity_poly.type
_entity_poly.pdbx_seq_one_letter_code
_entity_poly.pdbx_strand_id
1 'polypeptide(L)'
;MKMNSMSLVVMFVLVVASIEMEKEGPLRMAEGRHLCTEILYRDPDCDNFKCHRQCDQKHPPATEGGGKCDQGGICICTYYCSSSP
;
A
#
# COMPACT_ATOMS: atom_id res chain seq x y z
N MET A 1 -32.42 18.66 38.77
CA MET A 1 -31.19 18.08 38.20
C MET A 1 -30.55 19.10 37.28
N LYS A 2 -29.45 19.71 37.71
CA LYS A 2 -28.67 20.68 36.92
C LYS A 2 -27.47 19.89 36.41
N MET A 3 -27.53 19.46 35.16
CA MET A 3 -26.44 18.70 34.56
C MET A 3 -25.39 19.71 34.11
N ASN A 4 -24.22 19.63 34.73
CA ASN A 4 -23.16 20.61 34.59
C ASN A 4 -22.60 20.55 33.16
N SER A 5 -22.56 21.71 32.51
CA SER A 5 -22.17 21.95 31.11
C SER A 5 -20.77 21.44 30.70
N MET A 6 -19.97 20.91 31.64
CA MET A 6 -18.70 20.24 31.35
C MET A 6 -18.86 18.91 30.60
N SER A 7 -20.02 18.25 30.72
CA SER A 7 -20.22 16.91 30.13
C SER A 7 -20.24 16.89 28.60
N LEU A 8 -20.64 17.99 27.96
CA LEU A 8 -20.72 18.09 26.50
C LEU A 8 -19.33 18.17 25.86
N VAL A 9 -18.41 18.94 26.45
CA VAL A 9 -17.06 19.14 25.91
C VAL A 9 -16.29 17.82 25.88
N VAL A 10 -16.40 17.02 26.96
CA VAL A 10 -15.76 15.70 27.04
C VAL A 10 -16.32 14.74 25.99
N MET A 11 -17.64 14.76 25.76
CA MET A 11 -18.28 13.95 24.72
C MET A 11 -17.79 14.33 23.32
N PHE A 12 -17.67 15.62 23.01
CA PHE A 12 -17.12 16.06 21.71
C PHE A 12 -15.65 15.66 21.53
N VAL A 13 -14.81 15.80 22.55
CA VAL A 13 -13.40 15.37 22.50
C VAL A 13 -13.28 13.87 22.25
N LEU A 14 -14.11 13.05 22.90
CA LEU A 14 -14.11 11.59 22.69
C LEU A 14 -14.58 11.20 21.28
N VAL A 15 -15.55 11.92 20.71
CA VAL A 15 -16.02 11.67 19.34
C VAL A 15 -14.93 12.02 18.32
N VAL A 16 -14.26 13.17 18.45
CA VAL A 16 -13.19 13.59 17.52
C VAL A 16 -11.98 12.63 17.58
N ALA A 17 -11.61 12.15 18.76
CA ALA A 17 -10.53 11.17 18.92
C ALA A 17 -10.85 9.79 18.30
N SER A 18 -12.13 9.47 18.06
CA SER A 18 -12.54 8.19 17.45
C SER A 18 -12.51 8.21 15.91
N ILE A 19 -12.37 9.39 15.29
CA ILE A 19 -12.42 9.57 13.82
C ILE A 19 -11.02 9.47 13.19
N GLU A 20 -9.97 9.47 14.00
CA GLU A 20 -8.59 9.32 13.54
C GLU A 20 -8.15 7.85 13.53
N MET A 21 -8.98 6.95 13.00
CA MET A 21 -8.60 5.55 12.76
C MET A 21 -9.19 5.03 11.44
N GLU A 22 -9.21 5.87 10.41
CA GLU A 22 -9.46 5.44 9.03
C GLU A 22 -8.33 5.95 8.12
N LYS A 23 -7.08 5.60 8.43
CA LYS A 23 -6.01 5.75 7.45
C LYS A 23 -4.92 4.70 7.51
N GLU A 24 -5.28 3.50 7.96
CA GLU A 24 -4.51 2.30 7.68
C GLU A 24 -5.54 1.29 7.23
N GLY A 25 -5.91 1.39 5.96
CA GLY A 25 -6.77 0.39 5.35
C GLY A 25 -6.15 -0.98 5.64
N PRO A 26 -6.88 -1.92 6.25
CA PRO A 26 -6.45 -3.30 6.25
C PRO A 26 -6.50 -3.70 4.77
N LEU A 27 -5.34 -3.66 4.10
CA LEU A 27 -5.14 -4.47 2.90
C LEU A 27 -5.43 -5.88 3.37
N ARG A 28 -6.68 -6.29 3.14
CA ARG A 28 -7.21 -7.58 3.48
C ARG A 28 -6.21 -8.57 2.93
N MET A 29 -5.49 -9.24 3.81
CA MET A 29 -4.72 -10.42 3.45
C MET A 29 -5.77 -11.46 3.08
N ALA A 30 -6.27 -11.36 1.85
CA ALA A 30 -7.03 -12.41 1.21
C ALA A 30 -6.01 -13.53 1.01
N GLU A 31 -6.01 -14.42 1.99
CA GLU A 31 -5.33 -15.70 2.01
C GLU A 31 -5.48 -16.35 0.61
N GLY A 32 -4.40 -16.38 -0.16
CA GLY A 32 -4.41 -16.96 -1.50
C GLY A 32 -3.24 -16.57 -2.39
N ARG A 33 -2.82 -15.30 -2.40
CA ARG A 33 -1.63 -14.85 -3.16
C ARG A 33 -0.93 -13.69 -2.45
N HIS A 34 0.33 -13.85 -2.07
CA HIS A 34 1.11 -12.78 -1.45
C HIS A 34 1.60 -11.82 -2.54
N LEU A 35 1.45 -10.50 -2.35
CA LEU A 35 2.04 -9.51 -3.24
C LEU A 35 3.44 -9.15 -2.72
N CYS A 36 4.45 -9.54 -3.47
CA CYS A 36 5.84 -9.13 -3.25
C CYS A 36 6.13 -7.85 -4.02
N THR A 37 7.03 -7.04 -3.48
CA THR A 37 7.51 -5.82 -4.13
C THR A 37 9.02 -5.78 -4.07
N GLU A 38 9.66 -5.47 -5.19
CA GLU A 38 11.11 -5.27 -5.27
C GLU A 38 11.48 -4.07 -6.14
N ILE A 39 12.71 -3.58 -5.94
CA ILE A 39 13.28 -2.50 -6.75
C ILE A 39 14.16 -3.14 -7.82
N LEU A 40 13.87 -2.90 -9.10
CA LEU A 40 14.68 -3.43 -10.20
C LEU A 40 15.89 -2.54 -10.50
N TYR A 41 15.67 -1.23 -10.57
CA TYR A 41 16.72 -0.24 -10.80
C TYR A 41 16.28 1.15 -10.32
N ARG A 42 17.25 2.06 -10.20
CA ARG A 42 17.03 3.48 -9.95
C ARG A 42 17.65 4.25 -11.11
N ASP A 43 16.83 4.98 -11.82
CA ASP A 43 17.20 5.71 -13.01
C ASP A 43 16.34 6.99 -13.11
N PRO A 44 16.94 8.19 -13.22
CA PRO A 44 16.17 9.43 -13.30
C PRO A 44 15.24 9.48 -14.51
N ASP A 45 15.55 8.72 -15.58
CA ASP A 45 14.75 8.55 -16.79
C ASP A 45 13.96 7.23 -16.75
N CYS A 46 13.42 6.88 -15.58
CA CYS A 46 12.64 5.66 -15.41
C CYS A 46 11.43 5.64 -16.36
N ASP A 47 11.47 4.73 -17.32
CA ASP A 47 10.37 4.47 -18.24
C ASP A 47 9.47 3.34 -17.73
N ASN A 48 8.17 3.61 -17.63
CA ASN A 48 7.19 2.64 -17.12
C ASN A 48 7.09 1.40 -18.00
N PHE A 49 7.19 1.55 -19.32
CA PHE A 49 7.09 0.42 -20.25
C PHE A 49 8.29 -0.52 -20.10
N LYS A 50 9.50 0.03 -20.04
CA LYS A 50 10.74 -0.70 -19.75
C LYS A 50 10.69 -1.36 -18.37
N CYS A 51 10.24 -0.64 -17.35
CA CYS A 51 10.11 -1.15 -15.99
C CYS A 51 9.14 -2.35 -15.93
N HIS A 52 7.97 -2.22 -16.57
CA HIS A 52 6.99 -3.29 -16.67
C HIS A 52 7.55 -4.52 -17.39
N ARG A 53 8.16 -4.33 -18.58
CA ARG A 53 8.75 -5.42 -19.35
C ARG A 53 9.87 -6.15 -18.59
N GLN A 54 10.70 -5.43 -17.85
CA GLN A 54 11.76 -6.05 -17.04
C GLN A 54 11.17 -6.82 -15.84
N CYS A 55 10.09 -6.32 -15.24
CA CYS A 55 9.36 -7.03 -14.20
C CYS A 55 8.80 -8.36 -14.74
N ASP A 56 8.19 -8.35 -15.93
CA ASP A 56 7.67 -9.56 -16.59
C ASP A 56 8.77 -10.53 -17.06
N GLN A 57 9.95 -10.01 -17.42
CA GLN A 57 11.10 -10.85 -17.79
C GLN A 57 11.69 -11.56 -16.58
N LYS A 58 11.66 -10.90 -15.41
CA LYS A 58 12.24 -11.43 -14.18
C LYS A 58 11.27 -12.36 -13.46
N HIS A 59 9.98 -12.04 -13.47
CA HIS A 59 8.92 -12.86 -12.87
C HIS A 59 8.00 -13.40 -13.96
N PRO A 60 7.85 -14.72 -14.09
CA PRO A 60 7.08 -15.31 -15.17
C PRO A 60 5.61 -14.80 -15.19
N PRO A 61 4.99 -14.70 -16.38
CA PRO A 61 3.68 -14.04 -16.59
C PRO A 61 2.49 -14.69 -15.86
N ALA A 62 2.71 -15.80 -15.15
CA ALA A 62 1.71 -16.44 -14.31
C ALA A 62 1.42 -15.67 -13.02
N THR A 63 2.30 -14.75 -12.66
CA THR A 63 2.09 -13.82 -11.55
C THR A 63 1.56 -12.52 -12.15
N GLU A 64 0.30 -12.18 -11.91
CA GLU A 64 -0.37 -10.94 -12.33
C GLU A 64 0.29 -9.68 -11.70
N GLY A 65 1.57 -9.49 -11.99
CA GLY A 65 2.43 -8.43 -11.51
C GLY A 65 2.63 -7.34 -12.55
N GLY A 66 3.17 -6.21 -12.13
CA GLY A 66 3.52 -5.10 -13.01
C GLY A 66 4.61 -4.23 -12.42
N GLY A 67 5.53 -3.80 -13.28
CA GLY A 67 6.52 -2.77 -12.97
C GLY A 67 5.96 -1.36 -13.19
N LYS A 68 6.26 -0.44 -12.27
CA LYS A 68 5.97 1.00 -12.41
C LYS A 68 7.11 1.85 -11.88
N CYS A 69 7.27 3.04 -12.43
CA CYS A 69 8.22 4.04 -11.96
C CYS A 69 7.61 4.91 -10.87
N ASP A 70 8.35 5.12 -9.79
CA ASP A 70 8.06 6.09 -8.74
C ASP A 70 8.54 7.50 -9.13
N GLN A 71 8.06 8.53 -8.42
CA GLN A 71 8.49 9.93 -8.60
C GLN A 71 10.01 10.12 -8.45
N GLY A 72 10.70 9.25 -7.71
CA GLY A 72 12.16 9.27 -7.57
C GLY A 72 12.95 8.60 -8.69
N GLY A 73 12.31 8.20 -9.81
CA GLY A 73 12.97 7.42 -10.86
C GLY A 73 13.27 5.97 -10.44
N ILE A 74 12.51 5.44 -9.48
CA ILE A 74 12.71 4.08 -8.97
C ILE A 74 11.76 3.15 -9.70
N CYS A 75 12.28 2.15 -10.39
CA CYS A 75 11.46 1.09 -10.97
C CYS A 75 11.08 0.08 -9.89
N ILE A 76 9.79 0.03 -9.56
CA ILE A 76 9.19 -0.84 -8.56
C ILE A 76 8.43 -1.95 -9.28
N CYS A 77 8.87 -3.19 -9.10
CA CYS A 77 8.21 -4.38 -9.62
C CYS A 77 7.34 -5.00 -8.53
N THR A 78 6.05 -5.12 -8.79
CA THR A 78 5.09 -5.77 -7.89
C THR A 78 4.63 -7.06 -8.54
N TYR A 79 4.70 -8.19 -7.84
CA TYR A 79 4.36 -9.50 -8.40
C TYR A 79 3.72 -10.38 -7.33
N TYR A 80 2.92 -11.34 -7.76
CA TYR A 80 2.40 -12.35 -6.85
C TYR A 80 3.48 -13.39 -6.56
N CYS A 81 3.80 -13.60 -5.30
CA CYS A 81 4.74 -14.61 -4.85
C CYS A 81 4.00 -15.64 -3.99
N SER A 82 4.43 -16.90 -4.08
CA SER A 82 3.98 -17.92 -3.14
C SER A 82 4.68 -17.66 -1.81
N SER A 83 3.91 -17.28 -0.79
CA SER A 83 4.43 -17.20 0.58
C SER A 83 4.68 -18.62 1.12
N SER A 84 5.86 -19.17 0.85
CA SER A 84 6.35 -20.40 1.50
C SER A 84 7.85 -20.59 1.23
N PRO A 85 8.57 -21.23 2.19
CA PRO A 85 9.75 -20.73 2.91
C PRO A 85 11.11 -20.83 2.22
#